data_AF-A0A2S9FGB0-F1
#
_entry.id   AF-A0A2S9FGB0-F1
#
_cell.length_a   1.000
_cell.length_b   1.000
_cell.length_c   1.000
_cell.angle_alpha   90.00
_cell.angle_beta   90.00
_cell.angle_gamma   90.00
#
_symmetry.space_group_name_H-M   'P 1'
#
loop_
_entity.id
_entity.type
_entity.pdbx_description
1 polymer ?
#
loop_
_entity_poly.entity_id
_entity_poly.type
_entity_poly.pdbx_seq_one_letter_code
_entity_poly.pdbx_strand_id
1 'polypeptide(L)'
;RQADPRRPLFAAASARGKERAAWICLSAGACGWALGETFWAYRALVGGEKPFPSWADAGFATFLLGAALCLGFLLLAHPVEVQLRLALDGLIVGAALFGAAWVTLLDPVYAARVSSPAATALALAYPTVDIALIAMAALMLIRAPVARRPALAALTAGLVLITLSDTAFAYLTGVGAVHGTHVIAIGWAWGFLCLGIAALVTRTARSAAVHPAQSAARAALWLPYMAVVVSAAICTPVLFGGLGPVYVAAVLTVFA
;
A
#
# COMPACT_ATOMS: atom_id res chain seq x y z
N ARG A 1 43.89 5.46 -7.36
CA ARG A 1 42.84 5.68 -6.33
C ARG A 1 42.53 4.32 -5.69
N GLN A 2 43.19 3.97 -4.59
CA GLN A 2 42.92 2.73 -3.85
C GLN A 2 41.58 2.88 -3.12
N ALA A 3 40.65 1.96 -3.35
CA ALA A 3 39.36 1.94 -2.65
C ALA A 3 39.60 1.52 -1.18
N ASP A 4 39.19 2.37 -0.24
CA ASP A 4 39.29 2.10 1.19
C ASP A 4 38.43 0.87 1.56
N PRO A 5 39.04 -0.25 2.03
CA PRO A 5 38.34 -1.50 2.32
C PRO A 5 37.34 -1.39 3.48
N ARG A 6 37.34 -0.28 4.24
CA ARG A 6 36.39 -0.05 5.34
C ARG A 6 35.02 0.45 4.86
N ARG A 7 34.97 1.12 3.70
CA ARG A 7 33.71 1.63 3.11
C ARG A 7 32.62 0.58 2.89
N PRO A 8 32.89 -0.63 2.35
CA PRO A 8 31.86 -1.65 2.17
C PRO A 8 31.32 -2.20 3.50
N LEU A 9 32.15 -2.27 4.55
CA LEU A 9 31.72 -2.77 5.87
C LEU A 9 30.78 -1.80 6.57
N PHE A 10 31.07 -0.49 6.55
CA PHE A 10 30.18 0.53 7.10
C PHE A 10 28.86 0.62 6.32
N ALA A 11 28.90 0.53 4.98
CA ALA A 11 27.71 0.50 4.16
C ALA A 11 26.82 -0.71 4.48
N ALA A 12 27.43 -1.90 4.63
CA ALA A 12 26.71 -3.12 5.00
C ALA A 12 26.12 -3.04 6.43
N ALA A 13 26.84 -2.47 7.40
CA ALA A 13 26.34 -2.30 8.77
C ALA A 13 25.18 -1.28 8.84
N SER A 14 25.28 -0.16 8.13
CA SER A 14 24.21 0.85 8.07
C SER A 14 22.94 0.30 7.42
N ALA A 15 23.07 -0.44 6.31
CA ALA A 15 21.93 -1.08 5.65
C ALA A 15 21.22 -2.09 6.57
N ARG A 16 21.99 -2.85 7.37
CA ARG A 16 21.44 -3.78 8.39
C ARG A 16 20.67 -3.04 9.49
N GLY A 17 21.17 -1.89 9.94
CA GLY A 17 20.48 -1.06 10.93
C GLY A 17 19.14 -0.54 10.44
N LYS A 18 19.10 -0.05 9.18
CA LYS A 18 17.87 0.44 8.53
C LYS A 18 16.84 -0.66 8.35
N GLU A 19 17.25 -1.85 7.90
CA GLU A 19 16.34 -2.99 7.74
C GLU A 19 15.73 -3.42 9.08
N ARG A 20 16.50 -3.43 10.17
CA ARG A 20 15.98 -3.71 11.51
C ARG A 20 14.98 -2.64 11.97
N ALA A 21 15.30 -1.36 11.77
CA ALA A 21 14.39 -0.26 12.10
C ALA A 21 13.07 -0.37 11.33
N ALA A 22 13.12 -0.75 10.05
CA ALA A 22 11.94 -0.94 9.22
C ALA A 22 10.93 -1.93 9.84
N TRP A 23 11.40 -3.12 10.21
CA TRP A 23 10.55 -4.17 10.78
C TRP A 23 10.05 -3.81 12.19
N ILE A 24 10.83 -3.05 12.98
CA ILE A 24 10.38 -2.54 14.28
C ILE A 24 9.22 -1.55 14.09
N CYS A 25 9.34 -0.60 13.17
CA CYS A 25 8.27 0.35 12.86
C CYS A 25 7.01 -0.34 12.38
N LEU A 26 7.13 -1.33 11.48
CA LEU A 26 5.98 -2.10 11.00
C LEU A 26 5.30 -2.86 12.15
N SER A 27 6.09 -3.50 13.02
CA SER A 27 5.56 -4.26 14.16
C SER A 27 4.87 -3.35 15.17
N ALA A 28 5.45 -2.19 15.47
CA ALA A 28 4.84 -1.20 16.36
C ALA A 28 3.51 -0.68 15.80
N GLY A 29 3.47 -0.38 14.50
CA GLY A 29 2.24 0.02 13.82
C GLY A 29 1.18 -1.07 13.82
N ALA A 30 1.55 -2.32 13.56
CA ALA A 30 0.62 -3.46 13.62
C ALA A 30 0.06 -3.67 15.04
N CYS A 31 0.87 -3.51 16.09
CA CYS A 31 0.40 -3.53 17.47
C CYS A 31 -0.60 -2.41 17.75
N GLY A 32 -0.32 -1.19 17.28
CA GLY A 32 -1.23 -0.06 17.46
C GLY A 32 -2.56 -0.24 16.71
N TRP A 33 -2.54 -0.83 15.51
CA TRP A 33 -3.76 -1.22 14.81
C TRP A 33 -4.55 -2.29 15.58
N ALA A 34 -3.88 -3.32 16.12
CA ALA A 34 -4.56 -4.35 16.90
C ALA A 34 -5.21 -3.79 18.18
N LEU A 35 -4.58 -2.81 18.83
CA LEU A 35 -5.18 -2.08 19.95
C LEU A 35 -6.39 -1.23 19.51
N GLY A 36 -6.27 -0.54 18.38
CA GLY A 36 -7.38 0.20 17.76
C GLY A 36 -8.58 -0.70 17.45
N GLU A 37 -8.33 -1.84 16.83
CA GLU A 37 -9.34 -2.84 16.48
C GLU A 37 -10.00 -3.42 17.74
N THR A 38 -9.21 -3.73 18.78
CA THR A 38 -9.74 -4.20 20.06
C THR A 38 -10.66 -3.16 20.71
N PHE A 39 -10.25 -1.88 20.68
CA PHE A 39 -11.07 -0.79 21.19
C PHE A 39 -12.35 -0.61 20.37
N TRP A 40 -12.26 -0.66 19.04
CA TRP A 40 -13.40 -0.56 18.14
C TRP A 40 -14.39 -1.70 18.36
N ALA A 41 -13.90 -2.94 18.42
CA ALA A 41 -14.72 -4.13 18.67
C ALA A 41 -15.39 -4.08 20.05
N TYR A 42 -14.67 -3.66 21.10
CA TYR A 42 -15.25 -3.46 22.42
C TYR A 42 -16.40 -2.44 22.40
N ARG A 43 -16.19 -1.29 21.76
CA ARG A 43 -17.21 -0.23 21.63
C ARG A 43 -18.43 -0.71 20.84
N ALA A 44 -18.22 -1.47 19.76
CA ALA A 44 -19.29 -2.03 18.96
C ALA A 44 -20.13 -3.05 19.74
N LEU A 45 -19.50 -3.90 20.57
CA LEU A 45 -20.18 -4.93 21.36
C LEU A 45 -20.93 -4.38 22.57
N VAL A 46 -20.34 -3.40 23.28
CA VAL A 46 -20.89 -2.87 24.54
C VAL A 46 -21.79 -1.65 24.33
N GLY A 47 -21.45 -0.79 23.37
CA GLY A 47 -22.12 0.50 23.17
C GLY A 47 -23.13 0.53 22.02
N GLY A 48 -23.17 -0.48 21.14
CA GLY A 48 -24.07 -0.54 19.98
C GLY A 48 -23.79 0.51 18.88
N GLU A 49 -22.92 1.48 19.14
CA GLU A 49 -22.55 2.56 18.23
C GLU A 49 -21.14 2.34 17.64
N LYS A 50 -21.00 2.66 16.35
CA LYS A 50 -19.73 2.70 15.62
C LYS A 50 -19.42 4.14 15.23
N PRO A 51 -19.04 5.02 16.19
CA PRO A 51 -18.75 6.40 15.88
C PRO A 51 -17.56 6.47 14.92
N PHE A 52 -17.69 7.28 13.87
CA PHE A 52 -16.60 7.62 12.97
C PHE A 52 -16.57 9.15 12.82
N PRO A 53 -15.44 9.82 13.10
CA PRO A 53 -14.17 9.30 13.64
C PRO A 53 -14.23 8.86 15.12
N SER A 54 -13.24 8.08 15.57
CA SER A 54 -13.11 7.56 16.93
C SER A 54 -11.66 7.44 17.41
N TRP A 55 -11.45 7.09 18.68
CA TRP A 55 -10.12 6.76 19.20
C TRP A 55 -9.49 5.50 18.57
N ALA A 56 -10.29 4.62 17.94
CA ALA A 56 -9.77 3.48 17.19
C ALA A 56 -8.94 3.95 15.97
N ASP A 57 -9.35 5.05 15.34
CA ASP A 57 -8.67 5.63 14.18
C ASP A 57 -7.24 6.07 14.49
N ALA A 58 -6.95 6.47 15.73
CA ALA A 58 -5.59 6.74 16.17
C ALA A 58 -4.73 5.48 16.10
N GLY A 59 -5.28 4.32 16.53
CA GLY A 59 -4.64 3.02 16.43
C GLY A 59 -4.41 2.61 14.97
N PHE A 60 -5.42 2.76 14.11
CA PHE A 60 -5.30 2.45 12.68
C PHE A 60 -4.26 3.34 11.98
N ALA A 61 -4.23 4.64 12.29
CA ALA A 61 -3.23 5.57 11.78
C ALA A 61 -1.79 5.18 12.17
N THR A 62 -1.59 4.55 13.33
CA THR A 62 -0.24 4.05 13.70
C THR A 62 0.26 2.95 12.78
N PHE A 63 -0.63 2.12 12.21
CA PHE A 63 -0.24 1.12 11.22
C PHE A 63 0.20 1.77 9.92
N LEU A 64 -0.56 2.74 9.41
CA LEU A 64 -0.18 3.51 8.21
C LEU A 64 1.19 4.16 8.39
N LEU A 65 1.42 4.79 9.55
CA LEU A 65 2.70 5.40 9.89
C LEU A 65 3.81 4.33 9.99
N GLY A 66 3.55 3.21 10.66
CA GLY A 66 4.51 2.11 10.81
C GLY A 66 4.91 1.49 9.47
N ALA A 67 3.94 1.29 8.56
CA ALA A 67 4.16 0.79 7.21
C ALA A 67 4.92 1.79 6.34
N ALA A 68 4.59 3.09 6.41
CA ALA A 68 5.31 4.15 5.72
C ALA A 68 6.77 4.24 6.17
N LEU A 69 7.01 4.21 7.48
CA LEU A 69 8.36 4.20 8.04
C LEU A 69 9.12 2.93 7.66
N CYS A 70 8.46 1.77 7.66
CA CYS A 70 9.05 0.51 7.20
C CYS A 70 9.56 0.63 5.76
N LEU A 71 8.69 1.01 4.82
CA LEU A 71 9.06 1.18 3.42
C LEU A 71 10.12 2.28 3.25
N GLY A 72 10.03 3.38 4.00
CA GLY A 72 11.03 4.46 4.00
C GLY A 72 12.42 3.97 4.45
N PHE A 73 12.51 3.21 5.53
CA PHE A 73 13.78 2.64 5.98
C PHE A 73 14.35 1.61 5.01
N LEU A 74 13.50 0.78 4.40
CA LEU A 74 13.92 -0.14 3.34
C LEU A 74 14.41 0.63 2.10
N LEU A 75 13.75 1.72 1.73
CA LEU A 75 14.13 2.59 0.62
C LEU A 75 15.50 3.25 0.88
N LEU A 76 15.72 3.76 2.10
CA LEU A 76 16.98 4.39 2.52
C LEU A 76 18.18 3.42 2.50
N ALA A 77 17.97 2.11 2.34
CA ALA A 77 19.05 1.15 2.13
C ALA A 77 19.62 1.16 0.69
N HIS A 78 18.96 1.83 -0.24
CA HIS A 78 19.40 1.99 -1.63
C HIS A 78 20.21 3.28 -1.86
N PRO A 79 20.99 3.39 -2.97
CA PRO A 79 21.62 4.65 -3.39
C PRO A 79 20.60 5.76 -3.66
N VAL A 80 21.00 7.03 -3.51
CA VAL A 80 20.11 8.20 -3.61
C VAL A 80 19.40 8.28 -4.97
N GLU A 81 20.08 7.91 -6.05
CA GLU A 81 19.51 7.91 -7.40
C GLU A 81 18.36 6.91 -7.54
N VAL A 82 18.49 5.75 -6.88
CA VAL A 82 17.46 4.71 -6.83
C VAL A 82 16.31 5.15 -5.93
N GLN A 83 16.61 5.81 -4.81
CA GLN A 83 15.59 6.37 -3.92
C GLN A 83 14.69 7.37 -4.64
N LEU A 84 15.30 8.35 -5.33
CA LEU A 84 14.56 9.39 -6.04
C LEU A 84 13.70 8.80 -7.16
N ARG A 85 14.24 7.86 -7.94
CA ARG A 85 13.48 7.17 -8.99
C ARG A 85 12.30 6.39 -8.44
N LEU A 86 12.50 5.63 -7.36
CA LEU A 86 11.42 4.88 -6.70
C LEU A 86 10.35 5.82 -6.12
N ALA A 87 10.75 6.95 -5.53
CA ALA A 87 9.83 7.93 -5.00
C ALA A 87 8.98 8.58 -6.12
N LEU A 88 9.60 8.99 -7.22
CA LEU A 88 8.89 9.58 -8.36
C LEU A 88 7.97 8.57 -9.04
N ASP A 89 8.45 7.36 -9.31
CA ASP A 89 7.63 6.29 -9.88
C ASP A 89 6.46 5.95 -8.95
N GLY A 90 6.71 5.91 -7.65
CA GLY A 90 5.69 5.64 -6.63
C GLY A 90 4.64 6.73 -6.57
N LEU A 91 5.04 8.00 -6.70
CA LEU A 91 4.13 9.14 -6.78
C LEU A 91 3.24 9.06 -8.03
N ILE A 92 3.82 8.71 -9.19
CA ILE A 92 3.07 8.57 -10.45
C ILE A 92 2.05 7.42 -10.34
N VAL A 93 2.49 6.23 -9.92
CA VAL A 93 1.61 5.07 -9.75
C VAL A 93 0.54 5.36 -8.71
N GLY A 94 0.91 5.98 -7.59
CA GLY A 94 -0.01 6.33 -6.52
C GLY A 94 -1.07 7.33 -6.97
N ALA A 95 -0.68 8.39 -7.68
CA ALA A 95 -1.62 9.36 -8.23
C ALA A 95 -2.58 8.73 -9.26
N ALA A 96 -2.07 7.83 -10.11
CA ALA A 96 -2.88 7.12 -11.09
C ALA A 96 -3.92 6.22 -10.41
N LEU A 97 -3.51 5.39 -9.45
CA LEU A 97 -4.40 4.52 -8.68
C LEU A 97 -5.41 5.32 -7.87
N PHE A 98 -4.99 6.44 -7.27
CA PHE A 98 -5.88 7.34 -6.53
C PHE A 98 -6.97 7.91 -7.44
N GLY A 99 -6.61 8.41 -8.63
CA GLY A 99 -7.60 8.89 -9.60
C GLY A 99 -8.62 7.81 -9.99
N ALA A 100 -8.16 6.58 -10.23
CA ALA A 100 -9.05 5.46 -10.55
C ALA A 100 -9.97 5.10 -9.38
N ALA A 101 -9.44 5.04 -8.15
CA ALA A 101 -10.20 4.78 -6.94
C ALA A 101 -11.21 5.89 -6.64
N TRP A 102 -10.83 7.15 -6.90
CA TRP A 102 -11.69 8.31 -6.71
C TRP A 102 -12.98 8.19 -7.51
N VAL A 103 -12.82 7.98 -8.81
CA VAL A 103 -13.90 7.96 -9.78
C VAL A 103 -14.82 6.74 -9.61
N THR A 104 -14.25 5.59 -9.26
CA THR A 104 -15.01 4.33 -9.18
C THR A 104 -15.68 4.11 -7.83
N LEU A 105 -15.09 4.60 -6.75
CA LEU A 105 -15.44 4.15 -5.41
C LEU A 105 -15.62 5.27 -4.40
N LEU A 106 -14.77 6.29 -4.42
CA LEU A 106 -14.83 7.37 -3.43
C LEU A 106 -15.98 8.33 -3.77
N ASP A 107 -16.05 8.85 -4.99
CA ASP A 107 -17.02 9.88 -5.40
C ASP A 107 -18.48 9.52 -5.03
N PRO A 108 -19.00 8.30 -5.30
CA PRO A 108 -20.36 7.91 -4.91
C PRO A 108 -20.57 7.81 -3.40
N VAL A 109 -19.54 7.41 -2.65
CA VAL A 109 -19.59 7.25 -1.18
C VAL A 109 -19.55 8.60 -0.48
N TYR A 110 -18.71 9.54 -0.97
CA TYR A 110 -18.57 10.88 -0.38
C TYR A 110 -19.72 11.81 -0.72
N ALA A 111 -20.31 11.70 -1.92
CA ALA A 111 -21.49 12.47 -2.31
C ALA A 111 -22.71 12.15 -1.43
N ALA A 112 -22.75 10.97 -0.78
CA ALA A 112 -23.92 10.48 -0.08
C ALA A 112 -23.97 10.81 1.43
N ARG A 113 -22.84 10.94 2.16
CA ARG A 113 -22.91 10.77 3.63
C ARG A 113 -21.85 11.45 4.52
N VAL A 114 -21.11 12.49 4.10
CA VAL A 114 -20.13 13.10 5.03
C VAL A 114 -20.64 14.41 5.64
N SER A 115 -20.86 14.38 6.96
CA SER A 115 -21.45 15.47 7.74
C SER A 115 -20.44 16.44 8.36
N SER A 116 -19.12 16.14 8.29
CA SER A 116 -18.07 17.06 8.79
C SER A 116 -16.79 17.05 7.95
N PRO A 117 -16.08 18.20 7.80
CA PRO A 117 -14.82 18.28 7.06
C PRO A 117 -13.71 17.37 7.60
N ALA A 118 -13.66 17.17 8.92
CA ALA A 118 -12.67 16.31 9.57
C ALA A 118 -12.89 14.83 9.23
N ALA A 119 -14.15 14.37 9.20
CA ALA A 119 -14.48 13.02 8.76
C ALA A 119 -14.12 12.80 7.28
N THR A 120 -14.37 13.80 6.41
CA THR A 120 -13.97 13.74 5.00
C THR A 120 -12.46 13.63 4.85
N ALA A 121 -11.70 14.50 5.52
CA ALA A 121 -10.25 14.53 5.45
C ALA A 121 -9.64 13.20 5.93
N LEU A 122 -10.12 12.67 7.07
CA LEU A 122 -9.64 11.42 7.61
C LEU A 122 -9.99 10.25 6.68
N ALA A 123 -11.23 10.18 6.20
CA ALA A 123 -11.66 9.11 5.31
C ALA A 123 -10.88 9.11 3.98
N LEU A 124 -10.49 10.28 3.45
CA LEU A 124 -9.66 10.37 2.25
C LEU A 124 -8.18 10.05 2.50
N ALA A 125 -7.70 10.29 3.71
CA ALA A 125 -6.31 10.00 4.08
C ALA A 125 -6.02 8.50 3.99
N TYR A 126 -6.95 7.63 4.42
CA TYR A 126 -6.75 6.17 4.40
C TYR A 126 -6.47 5.62 2.98
N PRO A 127 -7.38 5.76 1.99
CA PRO A 127 -7.11 5.28 0.62
C PRO A 127 -5.87 5.90 -0.01
N THR A 128 -5.61 7.19 0.27
CA THR A 128 -4.46 7.90 -0.30
C THR A 128 -3.15 7.28 0.19
N VAL A 129 -3.03 7.07 1.51
CA VAL A 129 -1.83 6.50 2.11
C VAL A 129 -1.68 5.03 1.70
N ASP A 130 -2.75 4.25 1.72
CA ASP A 130 -2.76 2.86 1.29
C ASP A 130 -2.24 2.67 -0.13
N ILE A 131 -2.76 3.45 -1.07
CA ILE A 131 -2.34 3.42 -2.47
C ILE A 131 -0.86 3.77 -2.60
N ALA A 132 -0.38 4.77 -1.85
CA ALA A 132 1.03 5.14 -1.85
C ALA A 132 1.93 4.01 -1.30
N LEU A 133 1.49 3.33 -0.23
CA LEU A 133 2.20 2.19 0.36
C LEU A 133 2.28 1.01 -0.61
N ILE A 134 1.16 0.65 -1.26
CA ILE A 134 1.11 -0.43 -2.26
C ILE A 134 1.98 -0.11 -3.46
N ALA A 135 1.89 1.12 -4.00
CA ALA A 135 2.69 1.55 -5.13
C ALA A 135 4.20 1.43 -4.84
N MET A 136 4.62 1.92 -3.68
CA MET A 136 6.01 1.83 -3.24
C MET A 136 6.44 0.36 -3.05
N ALA A 137 5.64 -0.45 -2.36
CA ALA A 137 5.96 -1.86 -2.12
C ALA A 137 6.07 -2.67 -3.43
N ALA A 138 5.15 -2.45 -4.38
CA ALA A 138 5.17 -3.09 -5.69
C ALA A 138 6.41 -2.70 -6.51
N LEU A 139 6.78 -1.42 -6.52
CA LEU A 139 7.99 -0.95 -7.20
C LEU A 139 9.26 -1.56 -6.58
N MET A 140 9.33 -1.62 -5.25
CA MET A 140 10.42 -2.27 -4.54
C MET A 140 10.50 -3.76 -4.87
N LEU A 141 9.36 -4.46 -4.90
CA LEU A 141 9.27 -5.89 -5.25
C LEU A 141 9.79 -6.17 -6.66
N ILE A 142 9.34 -5.41 -7.66
CA ILE A 142 9.72 -5.68 -9.06
C ILE A 142 11.21 -5.44 -9.27
N ARG A 143 11.78 -4.44 -8.59
CA ARG A 143 13.22 -4.11 -8.66
C ARG A 143 14.08 -4.96 -7.72
N ALA A 144 13.47 -5.77 -6.87
CA ALA A 144 14.21 -6.55 -5.88
C ALA A 144 15.04 -7.66 -6.54
N PRO A 145 16.27 -7.92 -6.01
CA PRO A 145 17.00 -9.13 -6.31
C PRO A 145 16.18 -10.38 -5.98
N VAL A 146 16.39 -11.48 -6.71
CA VAL A 146 15.61 -12.73 -6.57
C VAL A 146 15.52 -13.20 -5.13
N ALA A 147 16.62 -13.11 -4.36
CA ALA A 147 16.66 -13.49 -2.95
C ALA A 147 15.72 -12.67 -2.05
N ARG A 148 15.42 -11.42 -2.40
CA ARG A 148 14.55 -10.51 -1.61
C ARG A 148 13.09 -10.49 -2.09
N ARG A 149 12.82 -11.01 -3.29
CA ARG A 149 11.46 -11.02 -3.88
C ARG A 149 10.42 -11.73 -3.01
N PRO A 150 10.67 -12.91 -2.42
CA PRO A 150 9.64 -13.60 -1.65
C PRO A 150 9.15 -12.78 -0.45
N ALA A 151 10.08 -12.10 0.26
CA ALA A 151 9.72 -11.24 1.38
C ALA A 151 8.92 -10.02 0.93
N LEU A 152 9.37 -9.33 -0.12
CA LEU A 152 8.66 -8.16 -0.65
C LEU A 152 7.32 -8.53 -1.29
N ALA A 153 7.19 -9.74 -1.85
CA ALA A 153 5.93 -10.25 -2.39
C ALA A 153 4.92 -10.48 -1.27
N ALA A 154 5.33 -11.12 -0.17
CA ALA A 154 4.50 -11.28 1.00
C ALA A 154 4.13 -9.91 1.62
N LEU A 155 5.07 -8.97 1.71
CA LEU A 155 4.79 -7.62 2.21
C LEU A 155 3.77 -6.88 1.33
N THR A 156 3.97 -6.91 0.01
CA THR A 156 3.07 -6.25 -0.95
C THR A 156 1.69 -6.89 -0.93
N ALA A 157 1.61 -8.22 -0.92
CA ALA A 157 0.34 -8.94 -0.82
C ALA A 157 -0.40 -8.61 0.48
N GLY A 158 0.33 -8.50 1.60
CA GLY A 158 -0.24 -8.11 2.88
C GLY A 158 -0.87 -6.72 2.85
N LEU A 159 -0.16 -5.73 2.30
CA LEU A 159 -0.68 -4.37 2.13
C LEU A 159 -1.90 -4.33 1.21
N VAL A 160 -1.86 -5.05 0.07
CA VAL A 160 -3.00 -5.13 -0.85
C VAL A 160 -4.23 -5.71 -0.16
N LEU A 161 -4.10 -6.78 0.61
CA LEU A 161 -5.21 -7.39 1.33
C LEU A 161 -5.81 -6.45 2.38
N ILE A 162 -4.97 -5.72 3.11
CA ILE A 162 -5.41 -4.72 4.10
C ILE A 162 -6.18 -3.61 3.41
N THR A 163 -5.61 -2.99 2.36
CA THR A 163 -6.28 -1.91 1.62
C THR A 163 -7.57 -2.36 0.97
N LEU A 164 -7.64 -3.57 0.39
CA LEU A 164 -8.89 -4.11 -0.16
C LEU A 164 -9.96 -4.27 0.93
N SER A 165 -9.54 -4.65 2.15
CA SER A 165 -10.43 -4.78 3.30
C SER A 165 -10.92 -3.42 3.79
N ASP A 166 -10.02 -2.44 3.92
CA ASP A 166 -10.34 -1.05 4.28
C ASP A 166 -11.31 -0.42 3.27
N THR A 167 -11.04 -0.66 1.99
CA THR A 167 -11.85 -0.19 0.87
C THR A 167 -13.25 -0.82 0.89
N ALA A 168 -13.33 -2.14 1.08
CA ALA A 168 -14.61 -2.84 1.19
C ALA A 168 -15.41 -2.39 2.42
N PHE A 169 -14.74 -2.18 3.55
CA PHE A 169 -15.35 -1.68 4.78
C PHE A 169 -15.92 -0.27 4.61
N ALA A 170 -15.16 0.64 4.01
CA ALA A 170 -15.59 2.00 3.71
C ALA A 170 -16.81 2.01 2.79
N TYR A 171 -16.77 1.21 1.71
CA TYR A 171 -17.88 1.09 0.77
C TYR A 171 -19.15 0.54 1.43
N LEU A 172 -19.05 -0.59 2.14
CA LEU A 172 -20.20 -1.23 2.79
C LEU A 172 -20.80 -0.36 3.90
N THR A 173 -19.96 0.38 4.62
CA THR A 173 -20.41 1.39 5.58
C THR A 173 -21.14 2.53 4.88
N GLY A 174 -20.62 3.03 3.75
CA GLY A 174 -21.22 4.10 2.97
C GLY A 174 -22.61 3.77 2.42
N VAL A 175 -22.81 2.54 1.92
CA VAL A 175 -24.11 2.08 1.41
C VAL A 175 -25.05 1.55 2.51
N GLY A 176 -24.61 1.54 3.78
CA GLY A 176 -25.42 1.11 4.92
C GLY A 176 -25.57 -0.42 5.06
N ALA A 177 -24.73 -1.21 4.39
CA ALA A 177 -24.76 -2.67 4.43
C ALA A 177 -23.92 -3.22 5.60
N VAL A 178 -24.51 -3.24 6.80
CA VAL A 178 -23.78 -3.58 8.06
C VAL A 178 -23.51 -5.09 8.23
N HIS A 179 -24.24 -5.97 7.53
CA HIS A 179 -24.19 -7.43 7.73
C HIS A 179 -22.98 -8.14 7.09
N GLY A 180 -22.19 -7.46 6.26
CA GLY A 180 -21.05 -8.03 5.53
C GLY A 180 -19.69 -7.94 6.23
N THR A 181 -19.60 -7.30 7.40
CA THR A 181 -18.30 -6.90 7.99
C THR A 181 -17.42 -8.06 8.45
N HIS A 182 -18.00 -9.23 8.76
CA HIS A 182 -17.23 -10.40 9.21
C HIS A 182 -16.38 -11.05 8.11
N VAL A 183 -16.84 -11.00 6.84
CA VAL A 183 -16.09 -11.57 5.71
C VAL A 183 -14.88 -10.69 5.37
N ILE A 184 -15.03 -9.37 5.52
CA ILE A 184 -13.95 -8.40 5.31
C ILE A 184 -12.80 -8.63 6.31
N ALA A 185 -13.14 -9.02 7.55
CA ALA A 185 -12.14 -9.26 8.59
C ALA A 185 -11.11 -10.35 8.23
N ILE A 186 -11.48 -11.30 7.37
CA ILE A 186 -10.58 -12.31 6.85
C ILE A 186 -9.45 -11.67 6.04
N GLY A 187 -9.74 -10.60 5.29
CA GLY A 187 -8.75 -9.89 4.49
C GLY A 187 -7.70 -9.18 5.35
N TRP A 188 -8.09 -8.50 6.42
CA TRP A 188 -7.12 -7.95 7.39
C TRP A 188 -6.27 -9.06 8.03
N ALA A 189 -6.89 -10.15 8.46
CA ALA A 189 -6.18 -11.26 9.11
C ALA A 189 -5.11 -11.88 8.18
N TRP A 190 -5.46 -12.18 6.93
CA TRP A 190 -4.49 -12.65 5.93
C TRP A 190 -3.45 -11.57 5.60
N GLY A 191 -3.87 -10.32 5.56
CA GLY A 191 -2.97 -9.18 5.36
C GLY A 191 -1.86 -9.13 6.40
N PHE A 192 -2.20 -9.10 7.68
CA PHE A 192 -1.23 -9.12 8.77
C PHE A 192 -0.40 -10.41 8.81
N LEU A 193 -0.99 -11.56 8.48
CA LEU A 193 -0.26 -12.81 8.35
C LEU A 193 0.82 -12.73 7.26
N CYS A 194 0.48 -12.18 6.09
CA CYS A 194 1.43 -11.94 5.00
C CYS A 194 2.57 -11.00 5.43
N LEU A 195 2.28 -9.95 6.20
CA LEU A 195 3.31 -9.06 6.77
C LEU A 195 4.23 -9.82 7.75
N GLY A 196 3.67 -10.71 8.58
CA GLY A 196 4.45 -11.59 9.46
C GLY A 196 5.35 -12.55 8.69
N ILE A 197 4.82 -13.19 7.64
CA ILE A 197 5.60 -14.06 6.73
C ILE A 197 6.73 -13.27 6.08
N ALA A 198 6.47 -12.05 5.61
CA ALA A 198 7.48 -11.19 5.00
C ALA A 198 8.67 -10.93 5.93
N ALA A 199 8.39 -10.66 7.21
CA ALA A 199 9.42 -10.46 8.24
C ALA A 199 10.24 -11.74 8.47
N LEU A 200 9.60 -12.91 8.53
CA LEU A 200 10.26 -14.19 8.71
C LEU A 200 11.15 -14.56 7.51
N VAL A 201 10.63 -14.37 6.29
CA VAL A 201 11.36 -14.69 5.04
C VAL A 201 12.56 -13.76 4.84
N THR A 202 12.48 -12.52 5.31
CA THR A 202 13.61 -11.59 5.27
C THR A 202 14.76 -12.06 6.16
N ARG A 203 14.46 -12.70 7.30
CA ARG A 203 15.48 -13.28 8.19
C ARG A 203 16.21 -14.45 7.55
N THR A 204 15.54 -15.30 6.78
CA THR A 204 16.15 -16.46 6.11
C THR A 204 16.93 -16.08 4.85
N ALA A 205 16.43 -15.11 4.07
CA ALA A 205 17.14 -14.59 2.89
C ALA A 205 18.47 -13.87 3.23
N ARG A 206 18.68 -13.53 4.50
CA ARG A 206 19.89 -12.87 5.01
C ARG A 206 21.19 -13.70 4.86
N SER A 207 21.07 -15.02 4.66
CA SER A 207 22.23 -15.93 4.53
C SER A 207 22.71 -16.17 3.09
N ALA A 208 21.98 -15.72 2.06
CA ALA A 208 22.35 -15.98 0.67
C ALA A 208 23.10 -14.80 0.03
N ALA A 209 24.26 -15.05 -0.59
CA ALA A 209 24.99 -14.05 -1.36
C ALA A 209 24.17 -13.59 -2.59
N VAL A 210 24.05 -12.28 -2.80
CA VAL A 210 23.14 -11.68 -3.79
C VAL A 210 23.91 -11.27 -5.04
N HIS A 211 23.56 -11.84 -6.20
CA HIS A 211 23.88 -11.26 -7.51
C HIS A 211 22.73 -10.36 -7.99
N PRO A 212 23.00 -9.18 -8.59
CA PRO A 212 21.96 -8.34 -9.19
C PRO A 212 21.43 -8.99 -10.48
N ALA A 213 20.11 -9.21 -10.58
CA ALA A 213 19.48 -9.73 -11.79
C ALA A 213 19.07 -8.56 -12.73
N GLN A 214 19.74 -8.44 -13.88
CA GLN A 214 19.54 -7.35 -14.85
C GLN A 214 18.15 -7.35 -15.54
N SER A 215 17.47 -8.49 -15.61
CA SER A 215 16.18 -8.66 -16.28
C SER A 215 15.00 -8.00 -15.54
N ALA A 216 15.11 -7.82 -14.23
CA ALA A 216 14.10 -7.16 -13.40
C ALA A 216 13.92 -5.66 -13.72
N ALA A 217 15.00 -5.01 -14.16
CA ALA A 217 15.04 -3.56 -14.38
C ALA A 217 14.16 -3.11 -15.56
N ARG A 218 13.98 -3.96 -16.58
CA ARG A 218 13.14 -3.63 -17.76
C ARG A 218 11.65 -3.67 -17.43
N ALA A 219 11.17 -4.68 -16.69
CA ALA A 219 9.77 -4.76 -16.28
C ALA A 219 9.37 -3.61 -15.34
N ALA A 220 10.27 -3.22 -14.43
CA ALA A 220 10.05 -2.08 -13.55
C ALA A 220 10.03 -0.72 -14.27
N LEU A 221 10.49 -0.65 -15.53
CA LEU A 221 10.46 0.57 -16.32
C LEU A 221 9.04 0.86 -16.82
N TRP A 222 8.26 -0.18 -17.13
CA TRP A 222 6.93 -0.06 -17.72
C TRP A 222 5.81 0.12 -16.69
N LEU A 223 6.05 -0.22 -15.42
CA LEU A 223 5.02 -0.19 -14.38
C LEU A 223 4.36 1.19 -14.21
N PRO A 224 5.09 2.32 -14.14
CA PRO A 224 4.47 3.64 -14.00
C PRO A 224 3.59 3.96 -15.21
N TYR A 225 4.05 3.62 -16.42
CA TYR A 225 3.29 3.83 -17.65
C TYR A 225 2.03 2.97 -17.68
N MET A 226 2.10 1.71 -17.26
CA MET A 226 0.92 0.83 -17.22
C MET A 226 -0.11 1.26 -16.19
N ALA A 227 0.33 1.69 -15.00
CA ALA A 227 -0.56 2.24 -13.99
C ALA A 227 -1.30 3.49 -14.50
N VAL A 228 -0.57 4.38 -15.18
CA VAL A 228 -1.16 5.58 -15.80
C VAL A 228 -2.14 5.22 -16.93
N VAL A 229 -1.79 4.27 -17.81
CA VAL A 229 -2.68 3.84 -18.90
C VAL A 229 -3.95 3.20 -18.36
N VAL A 230 -3.85 2.30 -17.37
CA VAL A 230 -5.02 1.68 -16.73
C VAL A 230 -5.88 2.73 -16.03
N SER A 231 -5.27 3.66 -15.29
CA SER A 231 -5.98 4.76 -14.65
C SER A 231 -6.69 5.65 -15.66
N ALA A 232 -5.98 6.10 -16.70
CA ALA A 232 -6.57 6.87 -17.78
C ALA A 232 -7.74 6.11 -18.42
N ALA A 233 -7.61 4.80 -18.59
CA ALA A 233 -8.67 3.99 -19.15
C ALA A 233 -9.92 3.90 -18.28
N ILE A 234 -9.74 3.82 -16.97
CA ILE A 234 -10.84 3.81 -15.99
C ILE A 234 -11.49 5.21 -15.86
N CYS A 235 -10.68 6.28 -15.87
CA CYS A 235 -11.15 7.65 -15.65
C CYS A 235 -11.81 8.28 -16.88
N THR A 236 -11.36 7.94 -18.10
CA THR A 236 -11.84 8.57 -19.34
C THR A 236 -13.36 8.45 -19.55
N PRO A 237 -14.00 7.28 -19.36
CA PRO A 237 -15.45 7.14 -19.54
C PRO A 237 -16.29 7.94 -18.55
N VAL A 238 -15.76 8.22 -17.35
CA VAL A 238 -16.49 8.90 -16.28
C VAL A 238 -16.31 10.42 -16.35
N LEU A 239 -15.12 10.89 -16.74
CA LEU A 239 -14.82 12.32 -16.90
C LEU A 239 -15.48 12.93 -18.15
N PHE A 240 -15.70 12.13 -19.19
CA PHE A 240 -16.36 12.56 -20.42
C PHE A 240 -17.70 11.85 -20.59
N GLY A 241 -18.74 12.40 -19.95
CA GLY A 241 -20.11 11.90 -20.08
C GLY A 241 -20.53 11.78 -21.55
N GLY A 242 -20.88 10.56 -21.98
CA GLY A 242 -21.34 10.26 -23.36
C GLY A 242 -20.38 9.44 -24.23
N LEU A 243 -19.12 9.18 -23.80
CA LEU A 243 -18.15 8.41 -24.60
C LEU A 243 -18.11 6.89 -24.31
N GLY A 244 -18.95 6.39 -23.40
CA GLY A 244 -18.97 4.97 -23.02
C GLY A 244 -18.96 3.97 -24.20
N PRO A 245 -19.81 4.14 -25.22
CA PRO A 245 -19.83 3.24 -26.39
C PRO A 245 -18.59 3.37 -27.29
N VAL A 246 -18.07 4.59 -27.46
CA VAL A 246 -16.88 4.88 -28.28
C VAL A 246 -15.61 4.34 -27.61
N TYR A 247 -15.58 4.35 -26.28
CA TYR A 247 -14.49 3.81 -25.48
C TYR A 247 -14.40 2.28 -25.55
N VAL A 248 -15.55 1.59 -25.47
CA VAL A 248 -15.63 0.12 -25.66
C VAL A 248 -15.17 -0.27 -27.08
N ALA A 249 -15.58 0.49 -28.10
CA ALA A 249 -15.12 0.26 -29.48
C ALA A 249 -13.60 0.48 -29.62
N ALA A 250 -13.05 1.54 -29.03
CA ALA A 250 -11.61 1.84 -29.09
C ALA A 250 -10.76 0.77 -28.38
N VAL A 251 -11.20 0.30 -27.21
CA VAL A 251 -10.53 -0.79 -26.48
C VAL A 251 -10.57 -2.09 -27.30
N LEU A 252 -11.70 -2.42 -27.91
CA LEU A 252 -11.81 -3.61 -28.77
C LEU A 252 -10.91 -3.51 -30.00
N THR A 253 -10.72 -2.32 -30.60
CA THR A 253 -9.83 -2.14 -31.76
C THR A 253 -8.34 -2.10 -31.43
N VAL A 254 -7.96 -1.74 -30.20
CA VAL A 254 -6.55 -1.73 -29.77
C VAL A 254 -6.08 -3.12 -29.33
N PHE A 255 -7.01 -4.00 -28.96
CA PHE A 255 -6.74 -5.36 -28.48
C PHE A 255 -7.20 -6.49 -29.43
N ALA A 256 -7.68 -6.15 -30.63
CA ALA A 256 -7.91 -7.07 -31.75
C ALA A 256 -6.77 -6.99 -32.76
#